data_AF-A0A550CBA4-F1
#
_entry.id   AF-A0A550CBA4-F1
#
_cell.length_a   1.000
_cell.length_b   1.000
_cell.length_c   1.000
_cell.angle_alpha   90.00
_cell.angle_beta   90.00
_cell.angle_gamma   90.00
#
_symmetry.space_group_name_H-M   'P 1'
#
loop_
_entity.id
_entity.type
_entity.pdbx_description
1 polymer ?
#
loop_
_entity_poly.entity_id
_entity_poly.type
_entity_poly.pdbx_seq_one_letter_code
_entity_poly.pdbx_strand_id
1 'polypeptide(L)'
;MYAVLLGPQGDALANACDTVEELICAAGRESNAWLGRLPRLRKLTIVAVARPTARALADILRGRSNNQPELSNIDLWFSADCYEAVNTEALHELVCLGEECGVEVRHHVFTCERGALMEQWMVV
;
A
#
# COMPACT_ATOMS: atom_id res chain seq x y z
N MET A 1 -17.10 -3.07 -2.98
CA MET A 1 -15.81 -2.53 -3.43
C MET A 1 -15.73 -1.11 -2.89
N TYR A 2 -14.71 -0.76 -2.11
CA TYR A 2 -14.54 0.60 -1.59
C TYR A 2 -13.08 0.99 -1.75
N ALA A 3 -12.78 1.88 -2.71
CA ALA A 3 -11.47 2.52 -2.81
C ALA A 3 -11.50 3.79 -1.96
N VAL A 4 -10.83 3.80 -0.81
CA VAL A 4 -10.80 4.98 0.07
C VAL A 4 -9.49 5.73 -0.08
N LEU A 5 -9.58 6.91 -0.68
CA LEU A 5 -8.48 7.83 -0.91
C LEU A 5 -8.20 8.63 0.37
N LEU A 6 -7.33 8.10 1.24
CA LEU A 6 -7.10 8.72 2.54
C LEU A 6 -5.93 9.70 2.52
N GLY A 7 -6.27 10.96 2.82
CA GLY A 7 -5.40 11.89 3.55
C GLY A 7 -5.41 11.59 5.06
N PRO A 8 -5.40 12.59 5.95
CA PRO A 8 -5.19 12.43 7.41
C PRO A 8 -6.33 11.71 8.21
N GLN A 9 -7.26 11.02 7.55
CA GLN A 9 -8.44 10.40 8.18
C GLN A 9 -8.31 8.89 8.39
N GLY A 10 -7.11 8.32 8.27
CA GLY A 10 -6.91 6.88 8.34
C GLY A 10 -7.26 6.21 9.66
N ASP A 11 -7.17 6.93 10.79
CA ASP A 11 -7.63 6.42 12.08
C ASP A 11 -9.16 6.23 12.14
N ALA A 12 -9.91 7.11 11.47
CA ALA A 12 -11.36 6.95 11.36
C ALA A 12 -11.72 5.75 10.49
N LEU A 13 -10.92 5.46 9.45
CA LEU A 13 -11.07 4.26 8.64
C LEU A 13 -10.75 3.00 9.45
N ALA A 14 -9.60 2.96 10.15
CA ALA A 14 -9.22 1.82 10.98
C ALA A 14 -10.28 1.46 12.04
N ASN A 15 -10.92 2.48 12.62
CA ASN A 15 -11.99 2.28 13.60
C ASN A 15 -13.35 1.89 12.98
N ALA A 16 -13.55 2.14 11.68
CA ALA A 16 -14.80 1.85 10.97
C ALA A 16 -14.75 0.54 10.16
N CYS A 17 -13.62 -0.16 10.09
CA CYS A 17 -13.37 -1.17 9.06
C CYS A 17 -13.34 -2.62 9.55
N ASP A 18 -14.53 -3.22 9.62
CA ASP A 18 -14.74 -4.66 9.48
C ASP A 18 -15.10 -5.05 8.02
N THR A 19 -15.01 -4.12 7.06
CA THR A 19 -15.54 -4.32 5.69
C THR A 19 -14.58 -3.92 4.57
N VAL A 20 -13.39 -3.42 4.88
CA VAL A 20 -12.43 -3.01 3.84
C VAL A 20 -11.56 -4.20 3.47
N GLU A 21 -11.87 -4.78 2.31
CA GLU A 21 -11.09 -5.87 1.70
C GLU A 21 -10.03 -5.35 0.71
N GLU A 22 -10.25 -4.17 0.13
CA GLU A 22 -9.32 -3.56 -0.84
C GLU A 22 -9.12 -2.08 -0.48
N LEU A 23 -7.87 -1.62 -0.48
CA LEU A 23 -7.54 -0.22 -0.17
C LEU A 23 -6.58 0.34 -1.21
N ILE A 24 -6.90 1.53 -1.72
CA ILE A 24 -6.03 2.30 -2.62
C ILE A 24 -5.70 3.63 -1.96
N CYS A 25 -4.43 3.89 -1.66
CA CYS A 25 -4.03 5.11 -0.95
C CYS A 25 -2.76 5.74 -1.51
N ALA A 26 -2.60 7.05 -1.30
CA ALA A 26 -1.31 7.71 -1.47
C ALA A 26 -0.57 7.68 -0.14
N ALA A 27 0.53 6.93 -0.04
CA ALA A 27 1.24 6.77 1.23
C ALA A 27 2.23 7.91 1.49
N GLY A 28 1.92 8.74 2.49
CA GLY A 28 2.85 9.68 3.12
C GLY A 28 3.33 9.18 4.48
N ARG A 29 4.15 9.98 5.18
CA ARG A 29 4.67 9.63 6.53
C ARG A 29 3.57 9.28 7.54
N GLU A 30 2.42 9.95 7.45
CA GLU A 30 1.29 9.79 8.38
C GLU A 30 0.39 8.60 8.04
N SER A 31 0.45 8.09 6.79
CA SER A 31 -0.37 6.97 6.33
C SER A 31 0.06 5.62 6.93
N ASN A 32 1.30 5.54 7.40
CA ASN A 32 1.93 4.28 7.83
C ASN A 32 1.40 3.73 9.16
N ALA A 33 0.90 4.59 10.04
CA ALA A 33 0.53 4.20 11.41
C ALA A 33 -0.76 3.36 11.50
N TRP A 34 -1.69 3.57 10.56
CA TRP A 34 -3.00 2.90 10.58
C TRP A 34 -3.15 1.81 9.51
N LEU A 35 -2.32 1.81 8.46
CA LEU A 35 -2.37 0.82 7.38
C LEU A 35 -2.29 -0.62 7.89
N GLY A 36 -1.47 -0.86 8.93
CA GLY A 36 -1.32 -2.18 9.55
C GLY A 36 -2.46 -2.59 10.48
N ARG A 37 -3.55 -1.82 10.61
CA ARG A 37 -4.64 -2.05 11.59
C ARG A 37 -5.95 -2.49 10.95
N LEU A 38 -5.94 -2.89 9.68
CA LEU A 38 -7.14 -3.30 8.93
C LEU A 38 -7.21 -4.83 8.81
N PRO A 39 -7.96 -5.53 9.68
CA PRO A 39 -7.86 -6.98 9.83
C PRO A 39 -8.35 -7.80 8.62
N ARG A 40 -9.32 -7.28 7.86
CA ARG A 40 -9.88 -7.93 6.66
C ARG A 40 -9.30 -7.43 5.35
N LEU A 41 -8.28 -6.59 5.40
CA LEU A 41 -7.63 -6.07 4.21
C LEU A 41 -6.95 -7.22 3.46
N ARG A 42 -7.38 -7.48 2.23
CA ARG A 42 -6.84 -8.51 1.34
C ARG A 42 -5.86 -7.94 0.34
N LYS A 43 -6.18 -6.76 -0.19
CA LYS A 43 -5.40 -6.08 -1.22
C LYS A 43 -5.08 -4.65 -0.82
N LEU A 44 -3.81 -4.28 -0.90
CA LEU A 44 -3.32 -2.94 -0.64
C LEU A 44 -2.65 -2.37 -1.88
N THR A 45 -3.13 -1.25 -2.38
CA THR A 45 -2.52 -0.51 -3.49
C THR A 45 -2.01 0.84 -2.99
N ILE A 46 -0.73 1.12 -3.20
CA ILE A 46 -0.09 2.36 -2.77
C ILE A 46 0.41 3.14 -4.00
N VAL A 47 0.00 4.40 -4.11
CA VAL A 47 0.39 5.31 -5.19
C VAL A 47 1.40 6.33 -4.68
N ALA A 48 2.45 6.59 -5.46
CA ALA A 48 3.49 7.59 -5.20
C ALA A 48 4.29 7.32 -3.91
N VAL A 49 5.00 6.19 -3.92
CA VAL A 49 5.88 5.73 -2.83
C VAL A 49 7.06 6.70 -2.65
N ALA A 50 7.10 7.45 -1.55
CA ALA A 50 8.31 8.12 -1.09
C ALA A 50 9.21 7.15 -0.29
N ARG A 51 10.52 7.41 -0.19
CA ARG A 51 11.50 6.61 0.59
C ARG A 51 11.01 6.07 1.97
N PRO A 52 10.25 6.81 2.81
CA PRO A 52 9.77 6.27 4.10
C PRO A 52 8.76 5.11 4.01
N THR A 53 8.26 4.76 2.82
CA THR A 53 7.18 3.78 2.65
C THR A 53 7.68 2.33 2.68
N ALA A 54 8.91 2.03 2.23
CA ALA A 54 9.43 0.66 2.21
C ALA A 54 9.57 0.06 3.62
N ARG A 55 10.09 0.84 4.58
CA ARG A 55 10.22 0.40 5.98
C ARG A 55 8.86 0.13 6.63
N ALA A 56 7.89 1.01 6.40
CA ALA A 56 6.54 0.83 6.92
C ALA A 56 5.85 -0.41 6.33
N LEU A 57 6.05 -0.70 5.04
CA LEU A 57 5.55 -1.91 4.42
C LEU A 57 6.20 -3.17 5.00
N ALA A 58 7.49 -3.13 5.30
CA ALA A 58 8.16 -4.23 5.98
C ALA A 58 7.58 -4.48 7.38
N ASP A 59 7.24 -3.44 8.13
CA ASP A 59 6.61 -3.57 9.45
C ASP A 59 5.17 -4.13 9.34
N ILE A 60 4.42 -3.73 8.30
CA ILE A 60 3.10 -4.29 7.97
C ILE A 60 3.22 -5.79 7.66
N LEU A 61 4.16 -6.19 6.80
CA LEU A 61 4.38 -7.59 6.43
C LEU A 61 4.74 -8.44 7.66
N ARG A 62 5.67 -7.96 8.50
CA ARG A 62 6.06 -8.64 9.74
C ARG A 62 4.91 -8.77 10.75
N GLY A 63 4.04 -7.75 10.82
CA GLY A 63 2.88 -7.72 11.70
C GLY A 63 1.63 -8.41 11.14
N ARG A 64 1.66 -8.85 9.88
CA ARG A 64 0.51 -9.36 9.11
C ARG A 64 -0.25 -10.45 9.86
N SER A 65 0.45 -11.47 10.36
CA SER A 65 -0.18 -12.64 10.97
C SER A 65 -1.10 -12.28 12.15
N ASN A 66 -0.76 -11.21 12.88
CA ASN A 66 -1.53 -10.74 14.03
C ASN A 66 -2.57 -9.68 13.65
N ASN A 67 -2.21 -8.77 12.73
CA ASN A 67 -3.00 -7.56 12.50
C ASN A 67 -3.80 -7.57 11.19
N GLN A 68 -3.36 -8.33 10.18
CA GLN A 68 -3.92 -8.36 8.81
C GLN A 68 -3.78 -9.75 8.17
N PRO A 69 -4.32 -10.82 8.79
CA PRO A 69 -4.10 -12.18 8.32
C PRO A 69 -4.63 -12.43 6.90
N GLU A 70 -5.61 -11.65 6.44
CA GLU A 70 -6.17 -11.78 5.09
C GLU A 70 -5.34 -11.09 3.99
N LEU A 71 -4.35 -10.26 4.36
CA LEU A 71 -3.53 -9.54 3.39
C LEU A 71 -2.76 -10.54 2.54
N SER A 72 -2.91 -10.42 1.23
CA SER A 72 -2.35 -11.36 0.25
C SER A 72 -1.68 -10.67 -0.92
N ASN A 73 -2.00 -9.40 -1.18
CA ASN A 73 -1.42 -8.65 -2.29
C ASN A 73 -1.13 -7.20 -1.89
N ILE A 74 0.06 -6.71 -2.27
CA ILE A 74 0.47 -5.32 -2.20
C ILE A 74 0.92 -4.86 -3.59
N ASP A 75 0.22 -3.89 -4.17
CA ASP A 75 0.59 -3.24 -5.43
C ASP A 75 1.22 -1.86 -5.16
N LEU A 76 2.46 -1.65 -5.60
CA LEU A 76 3.19 -0.39 -5.46
C LEU A 76 3.25 0.35 -6.80
N TRP A 77 2.70 1.56 -6.87
CA TRP A 77 2.67 2.37 -8.08
C TRP A 77 3.61 3.56 -7.97
N PHE A 78 4.60 3.59 -8.84
CA PHE A 78 5.63 4.62 -8.92
C PHE A 78 5.41 5.48 -10.16
N SER A 79 5.60 6.81 -10.04
CA SER A 79 5.87 7.60 -11.24
C SER A 79 7.25 7.23 -11.77
N ALA A 80 7.51 7.52 -13.05
CA ALA A 80 8.83 7.31 -13.66
C ALA A 80 9.97 7.92 -12.82
N ASP A 81 9.84 9.20 -12.44
CA ASP A 81 10.84 9.90 -11.62
C ASP A 81 11.05 9.25 -10.24
N CYS A 82 9.98 8.75 -9.60
CA CYS A 82 10.10 8.07 -8.32
C CYS A 82 10.77 6.71 -8.47
N TYR A 83 10.44 5.96 -9.52
CA TYR A 83 11.02 4.64 -9.77
C TYR A 83 12.53 4.73 -10.00
N GLU A 84 12.99 5.72 -10.77
CA GLU A 84 14.42 5.97 -10.98
C GLU A 84 15.16 6.33 -9.67
N ALA A 85 14.48 6.99 -8.73
CA ALA A 85 15.04 7.40 -7.44
C ALA A 85 14.96 6.32 -6.35
N VAL A 86 14.27 5.20 -6.59
CA VAL A 86 14.10 4.11 -5.63
C VAL A 86 15.40 3.33 -5.48
N ASN A 87 15.74 2.98 -4.24
CA ASN A 87 16.78 1.99 -3.99
C ASN A 87 16.24 0.60 -4.37
N THR A 88 16.73 0.05 -5.48
CA THR A 88 16.32 -1.25 -6.02
C THR A 88 16.58 -2.40 -5.05
N GLU A 89 17.62 -2.31 -4.22
CA GLU A 89 17.92 -3.30 -3.19
C GLU A 89 16.83 -3.32 -2.10
N ALA A 90 16.44 -2.15 -1.61
CA ALA A 90 15.36 -2.04 -0.61
C ALA A 90 14.00 -2.47 -1.16
N LEU A 91 13.74 -2.25 -2.46
CA LEU A 91 12.54 -2.74 -3.13
C LEU A 91 12.58 -4.27 -3.26
N HIS A 92 13.72 -4.84 -3.61
CA HIS A 92 13.90 -6.29 -3.70
C HIS A 92 13.75 -6.98 -2.34
N GLU A 93 14.38 -6.45 -1.29
CA GLU A 93 14.21 -6.94 0.09
C GLU A 93 12.74 -6.96 0.52
N LEU A 94 11.98 -5.93 0.13
CA LEU A 94 10.55 -5.85 0.44
C LEU A 94 9.75 -6.94 -0.30
N VAL A 95 10.09 -7.22 -1.55
CA VAL A 95 9.46 -8.30 -2.32
C VAL A 95 9.75 -9.65 -1.69
N CYS A 96 11.02 -9.93 -1.36
CA CYS A 96 11.40 -11.18 -0.68
C CYS A 96 10.68 -11.35 0.66
N LEU A 97 10.62 -10.29 1.48
CA LEU A 97 9.87 -10.31 2.73
C LEU A 97 8.37 -10.58 2.50
N GLY A 98 7.81 -10.02 1.43
CA GLY A 98 6.44 -10.31 1.00
C GLY A 98 6.22 -11.80 0.79
N GLU A 99 7.06 -12.42 -0.05
CA GLU A 99 7.00 -13.85 -0.36
C GLU A 99 7.13 -14.72 0.90
N GLU A 100 8.09 -14.41 1.78
CA GLU A 100 8.25 -15.09 3.08
C GLU A 100 6.99 -14.99 3.95
N CYS A 101 6.29 -13.85 3.88
CA CYS A 101 5.05 -13.61 4.61
C CYS A 101 3.80 -14.13 3.88
N GLY A 102 3.92 -14.76 2.70
CA GLY A 102 2.80 -15.22 1.88
C GLY A 102 1.98 -14.08 1.28
N VAL A 103 2.60 -12.93 1.03
CA VAL A 103 2.01 -11.73 0.44
C VAL A 103 2.72 -11.42 -0.87
N GLU A 104 1.95 -11.36 -1.96
CA GLU A 104 2.50 -10.99 -3.26
C GLU A 104 2.73 -9.48 -3.33
N VAL A 105 3.99 -9.06 -3.45
CA VAL A 105 4.36 -7.64 -3.60
C VAL A 105 4.71 -7.38 -5.06
N ARG A 106 3.91 -6.55 -5.73
CA ARG A 106 4.14 -6.12 -7.12
C ARG A 106 4.46 -4.64 -7.16
N HIS A 107 5.19 -4.24 -8.20
CA HIS A 107 5.41 -2.84 -8.49
C HIS A 107 5.10 -2.52 -9.96
N HIS A 108 4.60 -1.30 -10.17
CA HIS A 108 4.17 -0.79 -11.47
C HIS A 108 4.72 0.63 -11.64
N VAL A 109 5.08 0.98 -12.87
CA VAL A 109 5.52 2.34 -13.22
C VAL A 109 4.48 2.97 -14.13
N PHE A 110 3.98 4.15 -13.74
CA PHE A 110 3.04 4.91 -14.55
C PHE A 110 3.71 6.17 -15.12
N THR A 111 3.30 6.52 -16.34
CA THR A 111 3.82 7.68 -17.09
C THR A 111 2.81 8.83 -17.23
N CYS A 112 1.55 8.61 -16.82
CA CYS A 112 0.51 9.63 -16.82
C CYS A 112 0.53 10.49 -15.55
N GLU A 113 -0.26 11.56 -15.52
CA GLU A 113 -0.45 12.33 -14.28
C GLU A 113 -1.12 11.46 -13.20
N ARG A 114 -0.68 11.62 -11.94
CA ARG A 114 -1.26 10.90 -10.80
C ARG A 114 -2.78 11.06 -10.73
N GLY A 115 -3.31 12.25 -11.00
CA GLY A 115 -4.75 12.52 -11.00
C GLY A 115 -5.51 11.61 -11.98
N ALA A 116 -5.02 11.48 -13.21
CA ALA A 116 -5.63 10.62 -14.23
C ALA A 116 -5.58 9.13 -13.86
N LEU A 117 -4.49 8.67 -13.22
CA LEU A 117 -4.40 7.29 -12.70
C LEU A 117 -5.45 7.05 -11.60
N MET A 118 -5.65 8.02 -10.70
CA MET A 118 -6.63 7.90 -9.62
C MET A 118 -8.07 7.94 -10.13
N GLU A 119 -8.37 8.78 -11.13
CA GLU A 119 -9.69 8.84 -11.77
C GLU A 119 -10.08 7.48 -12.36
N GLN A 120 -9.15 6.75 -12.98
CA GLN A 120 -9.44 5.42 -13.53
C GLN A 120 -9.88 4.39 -12.48
N TRP A 121 -9.39 4.50 -11.24
CA TRP A 121 -9.74 3.58 -10.17
C TRP A 121 -10.95 4.00 -9.34
N MET A 122 -11.33 5.28 -9.41
CA MET A 122 -12.56 5.78 -8.78
C MET A 122 -13.82 5.50 -9.61
N VAL A 123 -13.68 5.16 -10.89
CA VAL A 123 -14.80 4.88 -11.81
C VAL A 123 -15.29 3.42 -11.73
N VAL A 124 -14.70 2.59 -10.85
CA VAL A 124 -15.04 1.16 -10.68
C VAL A 124 -15.95 0.93 -9.49
#